data_AF-A0A2V9HQ87-F1
#
_entry.id   AF-A0A2V9HQ87-F1
#
_cell.length_a   1.000
_cell.length_b   1.000
_cell.length_c   1.000
_cell.angle_alpha   90.00
_cell.angle_beta   90.00
_cell.angle_gamma   90.00
#
_symmetry.space_group_name_H-M   'P 1'
#
loop_
_entity.id
_entity.type
_entity.pdbx_description
1 polymer ?
#
loop_
_entity_poly.entity_id
_entity_poly.type
_entity_poly.pdbx_seq_one_letter_code
_entity_poly.pdbx_strand_id
1 'polypeptide(L)'
;QEFAREFFPGEDAIGKSIQPDFLEYGYKPTWYEIVGVVGGIRTTDLTEGPKPQFFLPYEQASHWPQWVLLRVSSEPRVYLNSVRAAVAGLNRDLPVFAVTTFDELIVQSTVFARFEAGLLTCFAVSALLLAAVGLYAALSEMVARRTFEIGLRVALGAQQADVLGFVVRRGVVLAAIGLTVGLIGFVIFGRVVAGMLYGVRALDPLTVAAASVVLLLVSLLASAAPAWRAARLEPTEALREQ
;
A
#
# COMPACT_ATOMS: atom_id res chain seq x y z
N GLN A 1 7.24 -15.94 -21.39
CA GLN A 1 6.26 -15.55 -22.42
C GLN A 1 6.36 -14.07 -22.75
N GLU A 2 6.53 -13.18 -21.75
CA GLU A 2 6.67 -11.74 -22.02
C GLU A 2 7.79 -11.40 -23.01
N PHE A 3 8.95 -12.06 -22.91
CA PHE A 3 10.03 -11.91 -23.90
C PHE A 3 9.57 -12.23 -25.34
N ALA A 4 8.90 -13.36 -25.55
CA ALA A 4 8.40 -13.73 -26.87
C ALA A 4 7.34 -12.75 -27.39
N ARG A 5 6.46 -12.25 -26.52
CA ARG A 5 5.43 -11.27 -26.89
C ARG A 5 6.01 -9.93 -27.31
N GLU A 6 7.06 -9.49 -26.63
CA GLU A 6 7.68 -8.19 -26.88
C GLU A 6 8.56 -8.20 -28.13
N PHE A 7 9.40 -9.22 -28.30
CA PHE A 7 10.38 -9.27 -29.39
C PHE A 7 9.88 -10.02 -30.64
N PHE A 8 8.87 -10.87 -30.53
CA PHE A 8 8.30 -11.65 -31.64
C PHE A 8 6.75 -11.53 -31.66
N PRO A 9 6.21 -10.32 -31.81
CA PRO A 9 4.77 -10.11 -31.73
C PRO A 9 4.02 -10.84 -32.86
N GLY A 10 3.19 -11.81 -32.49
CA GLY A 10 2.37 -12.58 -33.43
C GLY A 10 3.10 -13.71 -34.17
N GLU A 11 4.38 -13.95 -33.88
CA GLU A 11 5.18 -15.05 -34.44
C GLU A 11 5.55 -16.09 -33.37
N ASP A 12 5.89 -17.30 -33.81
CA ASP A 12 6.53 -18.27 -32.93
C ASP A 12 8.01 -17.87 -32.72
N ALA A 13 8.39 -17.78 -31.44
CA ALA A 13 9.74 -17.42 -31.04
C ALA A 13 10.69 -18.62 -31.09
N ILE A 14 10.18 -19.86 -31.09
CA ILE A 14 11.00 -21.07 -31.11
C ILE A 14 11.73 -21.20 -32.46
N GLY A 15 13.02 -21.52 -32.42
CA GLY A 15 13.89 -21.63 -33.59
C GLY A 15 14.46 -20.31 -34.11
N LYS A 16 14.08 -19.18 -33.51
CA LYS A 16 14.69 -17.87 -33.79
C LYS A 16 15.98 -17.70 -32.99
N SER A 17 16.89 -16.86 -33.47
CA SER A 17 18.16 -16.58 -32.78
C SER A 17 18.18 -15.20 -32.14
N ILE A 18 18.80 -15.11 -30.96
CA ILE A 18 19.01 -13.86 -30.22
C ILE A 18 20.51 -13.65 -29.96
N GLN A 19 20.89 -12.37 -29.84
CA GLN A 19 22.23 -11.95 -29.48
C GLN A 19 22.11 -10.97 -28.30
N PRO A 20 22.35 -11.43 -27.06
CA PRO A 20 22.27 -10.56 -25.89
C PRO A 20 23.53 -9.69 -25.76
N ASP A 21 23.38 -8.36 -25.83
CA ASP A 21 24.49 -7.40 -25.79
C ASP A 21 25.30 -7.41 -24.48
N PHE A 22 24.71 -7.85 -23.37
CA PHE A 22 25.28 -7.79 -22.03
C PHE A 22 26.00 -9.08 -21.59
N LEU A 23 26.11 -10.07 -22.48
CA LEU A 23 26.88 -11.31 -22.23
C LEU A 23 28.33 -11.22 -22.74
N GLU A 24 28.80 -10.04 -23.14
CA GLU A 24 30.18 -9.80 -23.58
C GLU A 24 31.19 -9.91 -22.41
N TYR A 25 31.46 -11.13 -21.98
CA TYR A 25 32.68 -11.50 -21.25
C TYR A 25 33.72 -12.14 -22.20
N GLY A 26 33.76 -11.69 -23.47
CA GLY A 26 34.69 -12.18 -24.49
C GLY A 26 34.49 -11.57 -25.88
N TYR A 27 35.54 -11.60 -26.70
CA TYR A 27 35.73 -10.85 -27.96
C TYR A 27 34.85 -11.24 -29.17
N LYS A 28 33.76 -12.02 -29.02
CA LYS A 28 32.89 -12.38 -30.16
C LYS A 28 31.39 -12.43 -29.81
N PRO A 29 30.55 -11.70 -30.57
CA PRO A 29 29.10 -11.82 -30.45
C PRO A 29 28.65 -13.25 -30.75
N THR A 30 27.99 -13.90 -29.80
CA THR A 30 27.49 -15.28 -29.94
C THR A 30 25.97 -15.28 -30.09
N TRP A 31 25.49 -15.95 -31.12
CA TRP A 31 24.06 -16.13 -31.38
C TRP A 31 23.54 -17.36 -30.64
N TYR A 32 22.38 -17.23 -30.00
CA TYR A 32 21.70 -18.30 -29.28
C TYR A 32 20.34 -18.59 -29.91
N GLU A 33 20.05 -19.86 -30.18
CA GLU A 33 18.73 -20.28 -30.68
C GLU A 33 17.74 -20.46 -29.52
N ILE A 34 16.51 -19.97 -29.70
CA ILE A 34 15.42 -20.14 -28.74
C ILE A 34 14.84 -21.55 -28.89
N VAL A 35 15.12 -22.41 -27.92
CA VAL A 35 14.64 -23.81 -27.91
C VAL A 35 13.30 -24.00 -27.18
N GLY A 36 12.81 -22.98 -26.48
CA GLY A 36 11.56 -23.08 -25.74
C GLY A 36 11.14 -21.79 -25.04
N VAL A 37 9.85 -21.72 -24.68
CA VAL A 37 9.25 -20.56 -24.00
C VAL A 37 8.55 -21.01 -22.72
N VAL A 38 8.95 -20.42 -21.59
CA VAL A 38 8.34 -20.66 -20.27
C VAL A 38 7.37 -19.55 -19.87
N GLY A 39 6.52 -19.79 -18.87
CA GLY A 39 5.65 -18.76 -18.28
C GLY A 39 6.44 -17.57 -17.71
N GLY A 40 5.82 -16.39 -17.68
CA GLY A 40 6.45 -15.20 -17.09
C GLY A 40 6.68 -15.38 -15.59
N ILE A 41 7.89 -15.10 -15.12
CA ILE A 41 8.23 -15.10 -13.70
C ILE A 41 8.46 -13.68 -13.19
N ARG A 42 8.15 -13.45 -11.92
CA ARG A 42 8.47 -12.20 -11.23
C ARG A 42 9.77 -12.41 -10.47
N THR A 43 10.79 -11.63 -10.82
CA THR A 43 12.17 -11.90 -10.36
C THR A 43 12.74 -10.77 -9.50
N THR A 44 12.27 -9.54 -9.68
CA THR A 44 12.85 -8.34 -9.02
C THR A 44 11.90 -7.74 -7.98
N ASP A 45 10.62 -7.59 -8.33
CA ASP A 45 9.60 -7.06 -7.43
C ASP A 45 8.30 -7.88 -7.60
N LEU A 46 7.60 -8.11 -6.50
CA LEU A 46 6.29 -8.75 -6.50
C LEU A 46 5.19 -7.84 -7.05
N THR A 47 5.41 -6.51 -7.01
CA THR A 47 4.48 -5.48 -7.46
C THR A 47 4.61 -5.16 -8.94
N GLU A 48 5.77 -5.42 -9.55
CA GLU A 48 5.97 -5.28 -10.99
C GLU A 48 5.46 -6.52 -11.77
N GLY A 49 5.03 -6.28 -13.00
CA GLY A 49 4.70 -7.36 -13.93
C GLY A 49 5.95 -8.19 -14.29
N PRO A 50 5.77 -9.42 -14.84
CA PRO A 50 6.90 -10.19 -15.34
C PRO A 50 7.62 -9.38 -16.44
N LYS A 51 8.91 -9.16 -16.29
CA LYS A 51 9.74 -8.49 -17.31
C LYS A 51 10.25 -9.53 -18.32
N PRO A 52 10.57 -9.13 -19.57
CA PRO A 52 11.25 -9.99 -20.53
C PRO A 52 12.52 -10.59 -19.93
N GLN A 53 12.62 -11.91 -19.94
CA GLN A 53 13.75 -12.67 -19.43
C GLN A 53 13.98 -13.89 -20.32
N PHE A 54 15.22 -14.34 -20.36
CA PHE A 54 15.66 -15.56 -21.04
C PHE A 54 16.55 -16.36 -20.09
N PHE A 55 16.64 -17.66 -20.32
CA PHE A 55 17.44 -18.58 -19.54
C PHE A 55 18.45 -19.24 -20.45
N LEU A 56 19.70 -19.31 -20.00
CA LEU A 56 20.75 -20.04 -20.70
C LEU A 56 21.22 -21.23 -19.85
N PRO A 57 21.61 -22.35 -20.49
CA PRO A 57 22.31 -23.43 -19.81
C PRO A 57 23.56 -22.90 -19.12
N TYR A 58 23.82 -23.40 -17.91
CA TYR A 58 24.98 -23.00 -17.10
C TYR A 58 26.30 -23.09 -17.87
N GLU A 59 26.48 -24.15 -18.66
CA GLU A 59 27.69 -24.39 -19.45
C GLU A 59 27.93 -23.35 -20.55
N GLN A 60 26.87 -22.67 -21.00
CA GLN A 60 26.93 -21.68 -22.07
C GLN A 60 27.10 -20.25 -21.56
N ALA A 61 26.76 -19.99 -20.29
CA ALA A 61 26.77 -18.65 -19.70
C ALA A 61 27.14 -18.69 -18.20
N SER A 62 28.35 -19.17 -17.92
CA SER A 62 28.93 -19.11 -16.57
C SER A 62 29.26 -17.65 -16.22
N HIS A 63 28.54 -17.10 -15.24
CA HIS A 63 28.75 -15.76 -14.70
C HIS A 63 29.05 -15.82 -13.21
N TRP A 64 29.75 -14.82 -12.69
CA TRP A 64 30.01 -14.65 -11.27
C TRP A 64 29.26 -13.40 -10.77
N PRO A 65 28.58 -13.44 -9.61
CA PRO A 65 28.50 -14.53 -8.63
C PRO A 65 27.48 -15.62 -9.01
N GLN A 66 27.71 -16.84 -8.50
CA GLN A 66 26.85 -18.01 -8.73
C GLN A 66 26.02 -18.35 -7.50
N TRP A 67 24.77 -18.72 -7.73
CA TRP A 67 23.85 -19.18 -6.69
C TRP A 67 23.45 -20.63 -6.95
N VAL A 68 23.44 -21.44 -5.90
CA VAL A 68 22.96 -22.82 -5.96
C VAL A 68 21.58 -22.88 -5.35
N LEU A 69 20.60 -23.29 -6.16
CA LEU A 69 19.24 -23.50 -5.70
C LEU A 69 19.04 -24.96 -5.32
N LEU A 70 18.70 -25.21 -4.06
CA LEU A 70 18.33 -26.53 -3.57
C LEU A 70 16.83 -26.61 -3.30
N ARG A 71 16.17 -27.59 -3.91
CA ARG A 71 14.79 -27.96 -3.57
C ARG A 71 14.82 -29.13 -2.61
N VAL A 72 14.21 -28.96 -1.45
CA VAL A 72 14.12 -29.97 -0.39
C VAL A 72 12.67 -30.23 -0.03
N SER A 73 12.38 -31.42 0.51
CA SER A 73 11.02 -31.88 0.83
C SER A 73 10.52 -31.49 2.22
N SER A 74 11.40 -31.03 3.11
CA SER A 74 11.09 -30.60 4.48
C SER A 74 11.75 -29.26 4.80
N GLU A 75 11.61 -28.80 6.06
CA GLU A 75 12.16 -27.53 6.56
C GLU A 75 13.61 -27.29 6.06
N PRO A 76 13.83 -26.27 5.21
CA PRO A 76 15.12 -26.07 4.55
C PRO A 76 16.30 -25.87 5.51
N ARG A 77 16.03 -25.26 6.67
CA ARG A 77 17.04 -24.96 7.69
C ARG A 77 17.69 -26.22 8.26
N VAL A 78 17.01 -27.37 8.23
CA VAL A 78 17.55 -28.66 8.72
C VAL A 78 18.69 -29.16 7.84
N TYR A 79 18.71 -28.80 6.56
CA TYR A 79 19.72 -29.28 5.61
C TYR A 79 21.01 -28.45 5.61
N LEU A 80 21.06 -27.31 6.31
CA LEU A 80 22.19 -26.37 6.26
C LEU A 80 23.52 -27.02 6.66
N ASN A 81 23.53 -27.80 7.74
CA ASN A 81 24.74 -28.48 8.19
C ASN A 81 25.21 -29.54 7.21
N SER A 82 24.26 -30.27 6.61
CA SER A 82 24.55 -31.31 5.61
C SER A 82 25.11 -30.69 4.32
N VAL A 83 24.55 -29.57 3.86
CA VAL A 83 25.07 -28.81 2.72
C VAL A 83 26.47 -28.28 3.02
N ARG A 84 26.69 -27.69 4.19
CA ARG A 84 28.01 -27.19 4.59
C ARG A 84 29.05 -28.31 4.63
N ALA A 85 28.70 -29.47 5.18
CA ALA A 85 29.58 -30.63 5.22
C ALA A 85 29.90 -31.16 3.80
N ALA A 86 28.91 -31.20 2.90
CA ALA A 86 29.11 -31.60 1.51
C ALA A 86 30.04 -30.64 0.75
N VAL A 87 29.85 -29.33 0.90
CA VAL A 87 30.72 -28.32 0.27
C VAL A 87 32.15 -28.40 0.83
N ALA A 88 32.29 -28.52 2.15
CA ALA A 88 33.60 -28.68 2.80
C ALA A 88 34.33 -29.97 2.38
N GLY A 89 33.58 -31.01 2.01
CA GLY A 89 34.12 -32.24 1.43
C GLY A 89 34.68 -32.05 0.01
N LEU A 90 34.15 -31.11 -0.75
CA LEU A 90 34.66 -30.75 -2.09
C LEU A 90 35.87 -29.83 -1.98
N ASN A 91 35.73 -28.74 -1.21
CA ASN A 91 36.81 -27.79 -0.98
C ASN A 91 36.55 -27.01 0.32
N ARG A 92 37.48 -27.09 1.27
CA ARG A 92 37.37 -26.43 2.59
C ARG A 92 37.48 -24.92 2.52
N ASP A 93 38.07 -24.39 1.45
CA ASP A 93 38.27 -22.95 1.26
C ASP A 93 37.08 -22.28 0.57
N LEU A 94 36.03 -23.05 0.18
CA LEU A 94 34.80 -22.49 -0.37
C LEU A 94 33.87 -22.02 0.77
N PRO A 95 33.63 -20.70 0.91
CA PRO A 95 32.70 -20.22 1.91
C PRO A 95 31.26 -20.53 1.48
N VAL A 96 30.50 -21.16 2.37
CA VAL A 96 29.03 -21.22 2.27
C VAL A 96 28.48 -19.99 2.98
N PHE A 97 28.16 -18.95 2.22
CA PHE A 97 27.64 -17.67 2.72
C PHE A 97 26.28 -17.36 2.10
N ALA A 98 25.57 -16.39 2.71
CA ALA A 98 24.27 -15.91 2.22
C ALA A 98 23.21 -17.02 2.02
N VAL A 99 23.18 -18.02 2.90
CA VAL A 99 22.13 -19.05 2.81
C VAL A 99 20.81 -18.47 3.30
N THR A 100 19.84 -18.42 2.40
CA THR A 100 18.49 -17.94 2.69
C THR A 100 17.44 -18.88 2.14
N THR A 101 16.30 -18.95 2.80
CA THR A 101 15.15 -19.71 2.31
C THR A 101 14.33 -18.86 1.34
N PHE A 102 13.53 -19.50 0.48
CA PHE A 102 12.61 -18.76 -0.38
C PHE A 102 11.59 -17.94 0.43
N ASP A 103 11.16 -18.44 1.58
CA ASP A 103 10.24 -17.72 2.47
C ASP A 103 10.89 -16.45 3.04
N GLU A 104 12.15 -16.53 3.47
CA GLU A 104 12.92 -15.36 3.92
C GLU A 104 13.12 -14.35 2.80
N LEU A 105 13.41 -14.82 1.58
CA LEU A 105 13.60 -13.96 0.42
C LEU A 105 12.31 -13.19 0.09
N ILE A 106 11.15 -13.85 0.16
CA ILE A 106 9.83 -13.22 -0.03
C ILE A 106 9.54 -12.22 1.09
N VAL A 107 9.87 -12.54 2.34
CA VAL A 107 9.69 -11.59 3.46
C VAL A 107 10.59 -10.37 3.26
N GLN A 108 11.87 -10.57 2.94
CA GLN A 108 12.84 -9.50 2.72
C GLN A 108 12.42 -8.58 1.57
N SER A 109 11.87 -9.12 0.48
CA SER A 109 11.38 -8.30 -0.64
C SER A 109 10.20 -7.38 -0.24
N THR A 110 9.54 -7.63 0.89
CA THR A 110 8.41 -6.81 1.38
C THR A 110 8.77 -5.85 2.51
N VAL A 111 10.01 -5.88 3.04
CA VAL A 111 10.39 -5.08 4.21
C VAL A 111 10.29 -3.58 3.93
N PHE A 112 10.78 -3.11 2.78
CA PHE A 112 10.71 -1.70 2.40
C PHE A 112 9.27 -1.23 2.22
N ALA A 113 8.44 -2.01 1.51
CA ALA A 113 7.02 -1.70 1.33
C ALA A 113 6.27 -1.63 2.68
N ARG A 114 6.60 -2.51 3.64
CA ARG A 114 6.01 -2.48 4.99
C ARG A 114 6.45 -1.26 5.79
N PHE A 115 7.70 -0.84 5.66
CA PHE A 115 8.20 0.35 6.33
C PHE A 115 7.52 1.61 5.79
N GLU A 116 7.42 1.74 4.47
CA GLU A 116 6.70 2.85 3.82
C GLU A 116 5.22 2.87 4.21
N ALA A 117 4.55 1.71 4.18
CA ALA A 117 3.17 1.59 4.64
C ALA A 117 3.00 1.99 6.11
N GLY A 118 3.96 1.64 6.97
CA GLY A 118 3.98 2.06 8.38
C GLY A 118 4.06 3.58 8.53
N LEU A 119 4.97 4.24 7.81
CA LEU A 119 5.09 5.70 7.82
C LEU A 119 3.83 6.39 7.31
N LEU A 120 3.27 5.92 6.20
CA LEU A 120 2.01 6.43 5.65
C LEU A 120 0.85 6.24 6.63
N THR A 121 0.81 5.13 7.34
CA THR A 121 -0.19 4.87 8.38
C THR A 121 -0.05 5.88 9.53
N CYS A 122 1.16 6.15 10.00
CA CYS A 122 1.40 7.17 11.04
C CYS A 122 0.94 8.57 10.59
N PHE A 123 1.23 8.96 9.35
CA PHE A 123 0.75 10.23 8.80
C PHE A 123 -0.77 10.26 8.64
N ALA A 124 -1.38 9.18 8.17
CA ALA A 124 -2.83 9.08 8.02
C ALA A 124 -3.54 9.20 9.38
N VAL A 125 -3.06 8.51 10.42
CA VAL A 125 -3.59 8.61 11.79
C VAL A 125 -3.43 10.04 12.33
N SER A 126 -2.27 10.67 12.11
CA SER A 126 -2.03 12.04 12.57
C SER A 126 -2.96 13.04 11.88
N ALA A 127 -3.12 12.93 10.55
CA ALA A 127 -4.04 13.75 9.78
C ALA A 127 -5.49 13.56 10.21
N LEU A 128 -5.88 12.31 10.52
CA LEU A 128 -7.22 11.97 11.01
C LEU A 128 -7.50 12.61 12.38
N LEU A 129 -6.53 12.58 13.29
CA LEU A 129 -6.63 13.26 14.60
C LEU A 129 -6.75 14.78 14.43
N LEU A 130 -5.92 15.38 13.58
CA LEU A 130 -5.99 16.82 13.28
C LEU A 130 -7.35 17.20 12.68
N ALA A 131 -7.88 16.40 11.76
CA ALA A 131 -9.20 16.61 11.19
C ALA A 131 -10.31 16.50 12.25
N ALA A 132 -10.23 15.51 13.15
CA ALA A 132 -11.19 15.35 14.25
C ALA A 132 -11.17 16.55 15.21
N VAL A 133 -9.98 17.04 15.57
CA VAL A 133 -9.81 18.22 16.43
C VAL A 133 -10.35 19.47 15.73
N GLY A 134 -10.05 19.66 14.43
CA GLY A 134 -10.56 20.79 13.65
C GLY A 134 -12.08 20.78 13.54
N LEU A 135 -12.68 19.62 13.28
CA LEU A 135 -14.13 19.47 13.24
C LEU A 135 -14.76 19.74 14.60
N TYR A 136 -14.17 19.22 15.68
CA TYR A 136 -14.62 19.49 17.05
C TYR A 136 -14.57 20.98 17.37
N ALA A 137 -13.47 21.67 17.03
CA ALA A 137 -13.32 23.11 17.27
C ALA A 137 -14.36 23.92 16.49
N ALA A 138 -14.55 23.63 15.20
CA ALA A 138 -15.52 24.31 14.35
C ALA A 138 -16.96 24.12 14.84
N LEU A 139 -17.33 22.90 15.26
CA LEU A 139 -18.66 22.61 15.78
C LEU A 139 -18.87 23.22 17.17
N SER A 140 -17.85 23.19 18.04
CA SER A 140 -17.92 23.80 19.37
C SER A 140 -18.11 25.31 19.28
N GLU A 141 -17.39 25.97 18.38
CA GLU A 141 -17.54 27.41 18.11
C GLU A 141 -18.94 27.75 17.57
N MET A 142 -19.47 26.92 16.66
CA MET A 142 -20.83 27.10 16.14
C MET A 142 -21.88 26.96 17.25
N VAL A 143 -21.72 25.99 18.16
CA VAL A 143 -22.60 25.80 19.31
C VAL A 143 -22.49 27.01 20.24
N ALA A 144 -21.28 27.43 20.59
CA ALA A 144 -21.04 28.57 21.49
C ALA A 144 -21.67 29.88 20.96
N ARG A 145 -21.61 30.12 19.65
CA ARG A 145 -22.25 31.29 19.01
C ARG A 145 -23.77 31.20 18.94
N ARG A 146 -24.35 30.00 19.07
CA ARG A 146 -25.80 29.74 18.98
C ARG A 146 -26.40 29.32 20.32
N THR A 147 -25.67 29.43 21.42
CA THR A 147 -26.12 29.07 22.77
C THR A 147 -27.46 29.71 23.11
N PHE A 148 -27.67 30.98 22.75
CA PHE A 148 -28.94 31.69 22.99
C PHE A 148 -30.11 31.11 22.18
N GLU A 149 -29.93 30.85 20.88
CA GLU A 149 -30.96 30.23 20.03
C GLU A 149 -31.31 28.81 20.50
N ILE A 150 -30.29 28.05 20.91
CA ILE A 150 -30.42 26.68 21.41
C ILE A 150 -31.16 26.69 22.76
N GLY A 151 -30.75 27.57 23.68
CA GLY A 151 -31.39 27.75 24.98
C GLY A 151 -32.85 28.18 24.88
N LEU A 152 -33.18 29.09 23.94
CA LEU A 152 -34.56 29.51 23.68
C LEU A 152 -35.41 28.35 23.14
N ARG A 153 -34.88 27.53 22.23
CA ARG A 153 -35.60 26.33 21.74
C ARG A 153 -35.86 25.32 22.84
N VAL A 154 -34.88 25.05 23.69
CA VAL A 154 -35.04 24.14 24.84
C VAL A 154 -36.07 24.70 25.82
N ALA A 155 -36.06 26.01 26.10
CA ALA A 155 -37.05 26.66 26.96
C ALA A 155 -38.48 26.61 26.37
N LEU A 156 -38.61 26.59 25.04
CA LEU A 156 -39.88 26.41 24.33
C LEU A 156 -40.31 24.93 24.22
N GLY A 157 -39.57 24.00 24.82
CA GLY A 157 -39.91 22.57 24.88
C GLY A 157 -39.30 21.70 23.78
N ALA A 158 -38.31 22.19 23.02
CA ALA A 158 -37.61 21.37 22.05
C ALA A 158 -36.89 20.19 22.74
N GLN A 159 -36.98 19.01 22.16
CA GLN A 159 -36.40 17.80 22.74
C GLN A 159 -34.88 17.82 22.55
N GLN A 160 -34.11 17.33 23.53
CA GLN A 160 -32.64 17.26 23.43
C GLN A 160 -32.17 16.52 22.17
N ALA A 161 -32.98 15.57 21.67
CA ALA A 161 -32.74 14.84 20.43
C ALA A 161 -32.73 15.74 19.17
N ASP A 162 -33.55 16.80 19.12
CA ASP A 162 -33.62 17.73 17.98
C ASP A 162 -32.35 18.58 17.88
N VAL A 163 -31.81 19.00 19.03
CA VAL A 163 -30.54 19.74 19.13
C VAL A 163 -29.38 18.83 18.74
N LEU A 164 -29.37 17.59 19.24
CA LEU A 164 -28.35 16.59 18.89
C LEU A 164 -28.35 16.31 17.38
N GLY A 165 -29.52 16.06 16.81
CA GLY A 165 -29.69 15.79 15.38
C GLY A 165 -29.25 16.97 14.50
N PHE A 166 -29.51 18.20 14.92
CA PHE A 166 -29.07 19.39 14.20
C PHE A 166 -27.55 19.51 14.12
N VAL A 167 -26.84 19.32 15.25
CA VAL A 167 -25.38 19.42 15.31
C VAL A 167 -24.72 18.26 14.56
N VAL A 168 -25.20 17.03 14.78
CA VAL A 168 -24.68 15.83 14.11
C VAL A 168 -24.89 15.89 12.60
N ARG A 169 -26.09 16.29 12.12
CA ARG A 169 -26.36 16.45 10.69
C ARG A 169 -25.40 17.43 10.05
N ARG A 170 -25.06 18.52 10.74
CA ARG A 170 -24.12 19.52 10.22
C ARG A 170 -22.70 18.97 10.15
N GLY A 171 -22.28 18.21 11.17
CA GLY A 171 -21.01 17.49 11.15
C GLY A 171 -20.92 16.49 10.00
N VAL A 172 -21.98 15.70 9.76
CA VAL A 172 -22.05 14.74 8.64
C VAL A 172 -22.02 15.44 7.28
N VAL A 173 -22.72 16.58 7.11
CA VAL A 173 -22.67 17.35 5.86
C VAL A 173 -21.26 17.89 5.60
N LEU A 174 -20.59 18.43 6.62
CA LEU A 174 -19.22 18.92 6.49
C LEU A 174 -18.25 17.78 6.11
N ALA A 175 -18.41 16.63 6.76
CA ALA A 175 -17.65 15.42 6.47
C ALA A 175 -17.89 14.91 5.04
N ALA A 176 -19.14 14.90 4.57
CA ALA A 176 -19.49 14.48 3.21
C ALA A 176 -18.90 15.41 2.14
N ILE A 177 -18.93 16.73 2.37
CA ILE A 177 -18.28 17.71 1.48
C ILE A 177 -16.77 17.47 1.47
N GLY A 178 -16.14 17.37 2.64
CA GLY A 178 -14.70 17.11 2.76
C GLY A 178 -14.29 15.81 2.10
N LEU A 179 -15.07 14.74 2.26
CA LEU A 179 -14.86 13.44 1.65
C LEU A 179 -14.98 13.51 0.13
N THR A 180 -15.98 14.24 -0.40
CA THR A 180 -16.16 14.43 -1.84
C THR A 180 -14.97 15.17 -2.45
N VAL A 181 -14.55 16.28 -1.83
CA VAL A 181 -13.38 17.06 -2.27
C VAL A 181 -12.10 16.22 -2.17
N GLY A 182 -11.95 15.48 -1.08
CA GLY A 182 -10.82 14.58 -0.85
C GLY A 182 -10.73 13.47 -1.89
N LEU A 183 -11.86 12.85 -2.26
CA LEU A 183 -11.94 11.84 -3.32
C LEU A 183 -11.55 12.40 -4.68
N ILE A 184 -12.03 13.60 -5.02
CA ILE A 184 -11.65 14.28 -6.26
C ILE A 184 -10.14 14.53 -6.28
N GLY A 185 -9.58 15.06 -5.19
CA GLY A 185 -8.14 15.25 -5.04
C GLY A 185 -7.38 13.93 -5.17
N PHE A 186 -7.80 12.89 -4.47
CA PHE A 186 -7.20 11.55 -4.51
C PHE A 186 -7.16 10.98 -5.93
N VAL A 187 -8.23 11.12 -6.71
CA VAL A 187 -8.26 10.66 -8.11
C VAL A 187 -7.32 11.49 -9.00
N ILE A 188 -7.25 12.81 -8.81
CA ILE A 188 -6.38 13.70 -9.60
C ILE A 188 -4.90 13.38 -9.30
N PHE A 189 -4.50 13.42 -8.03
CA PHE A 189 -3.14 13.13 -7.61
C PHE A 189 -2.76 11.67 -7.89
N GLY A 190 -3.68 10.74 -7.67
CA GLY A 190 -3.50 9.32 -7.97
C GLY A 190 -3.18 9.08 -9.44
N ARG A 191 -3.80 9.81 -10.37
CA ARG A 191 -3.46 9.74 -11.81
C ARG A 191 -2.08 10.30 -12.12
N VAL A 192 -1.70 11.44 -11.53
CA VAL A 192 -0.37 12.04 -11.73
C VAL A 192 0.73 11.09 -11.25
N VAL A 193 0.53 10.53 -10.06
CA VAL A 193 1.46 9.58 -9.43
C VAL A 193 1.48 8.24 -10.18
N ALA A 194 0.33 7.73 -10.64
CA ALA A 194 0.28 6.52 -11.47
C ALA A 194 1.00 6.69 -12.82
N GLY A 195 1.07 7.90 -13.37
CA GLY A 195 1.91 8.19 -14.55
C GLY A 195 3.41 8.06 -14.29
N MET A 196 3.83 8.11 -13.01
CA MET A 196 5.22 7.94 -12.58
C MET A 196 5.53 6.51 -12.08
N LEU A 197 4.52 5.76 -11.62
CA LEU A 197 4.65 4.40 -11.11
C LEU A 197 4.19 3.37 -12.14
N TYR A 198 5.13 2.60 -12.69
CA TYR A 198 4.80 1.43 -13.53
C TYR A 198 4.14 0.33 -12.69
N GLY A 199 2.92 -0.09 -13.07
CA GLY A 199 2.32 -1.35 -12.61
C GLY A 199 1.34 -1.30 -11.43
N VAL A 200 1.07 -0.14 -10.83
CA VAL A 200 0.14 -0.05 -9.67
C VAL A 200 -1.27 0.35 -10.13
N ARG A 201 -2.27 -0.49 -9.87
CA ARG A 201 -3.69 -0.09 -9.93
C ARG A 201 -3.98 0.86 -8.77
N ALA A 202 -3.82 2.17 -9.02
CA ALA A 202 -3.91 3.24 -8.01
C ALA A 202 -5.29 3.41 -7.34
N LEU A 203 -6.33 2.68 -7.75
CA LEU A 203 -7.71 2.88 -7.35
C LEU A 203 -8.38 1.53 -7.02
N ASP A 204 -8.04 0.95 -5.88
CA ASP A 204 -8.79 -0.18 -5.34
C ASP A 204 -10.09 0.32 -4.68
N PRO A 205 -11.29 -0.03 -5.21
CA PRO A 205 -12.56 0.45 -4.68
C PRO A 205 -12.79 0.04 -3.22
N LEU A 206 -12.28 -1.13 -2.81
CA LEU A 206 -12.45 -1.62 -1.45
C LEU A 206 -11.70 -0.73 -0.44
N THR A 207 -10.46 -0.38 -0.76
CA THR A 207 -9.64 0.53 0.06
C THR A 207 -10.28 1.91 0.18
N VAL A 208 -10.80 2.46 -0.92
CA VAL A 208 -11.49 3.77 -0.92
C VAL A 208 -12.77 3.73 -0.09
N ALA A 209 -13.56 2.66 -0.20
CA ALA A 209 -14.77 2.47 0.58
C ALA A 209 -14.45 2.34 2.08
N ALA A 210 -13.45 1.54 2.44
CA ALA A 210 -13.02 1.38 3.83
C ALA A 210 -12.55 2.70 4.44
N ALA A 211 -11.71 3.46 3.73
CA ALA A 211 -11.25 4.78 4.18
C ALA A 211 -12.41 5.77 4.37
N SER A 212 -13.38 5.75 3.44
CA SER A 212 -14.59 6.59 3.52
C SER A 212 -15.42 6.28 4.76
N VAL A 213 -15.62 4.99 5.08
CA VAL A 213 -16.35 4.56 6.28
C VAL A 213 -15.62 4.99 7.56
N VAL A 214 -14.29 4.83 7.62
CA VAL A 214 -13.49 5.27 8.77
C VAL A 214 -13.60 6.77 8.99
N LEU A 215 -13.48 7.58 7.94
CA LEU A 215 -13.62 9.03 8.02
C LEU A 215 -15.01 9.46 8.52
N LEU A 216 -16.07 8.79 8.06
CA LEU A 216 -17.44 9.05 8.51
C LEU A 216 -17.63 8.69 9.98
N LEU A 217 -17.10 7.55 10.44
CA LEU A 217 -17.17 7.14 11.84
C LEU A 217 -16.44 8.14 12.75
N VAL A 218 -15.24 8.56 12.36
CA VAL A 218 -14.46 9.55 13.12
C VAL A 218 -15.18 10.90 13.16
N SER A 219 -15.76 11.33 12.04
CA SER A 219 -16.56 12.56 11.99
C SER A 219 -17.77 12.49 12.91
N LEU A 220 -18.46 11.35 12.93
CA LEU A 220 -19.59 11.11 13.82
C LEU A 220 -19.16 11.21 15.29
N LEU A 221 -18.08 10.51 15.67
CA LEU A 221 -17.53 10.53 17.03
C LEU A 221 -17.07 11.93 17.45
N ALA A 222 -16.36 12.64 16.58
CA ALA A 222 -15.89 14.00 16.85
C ALA A 222 -17.06 15.00 16.99
N SER A 223 -18.15 14.80 16.25
CA SER A 223 -19.35 15.64 16.34
C SER A 223 -20.26 15.31 17.54
N ALA A 224 -20.19 14.08 18.07
CA ALA A 224 -21.04 13.63 19.17
C ALA A 224 -20.75 14.38 20.47
N ALA A 225 -19.47 14.65 20.78
CA ALA A 225 -19.08 15.39 21.99
C ALA A 225 -19.65 16.83 22.06
N PRO A 226 -19.47 17.70 21.04
CA PRO A 226 -20.08 19.04 21.05
C PRO A 226 -21.60 19.00 20.95
N ALA A 227 -22.18 18.00 20.25
CA ALA A 227 -23.64 17.81 20.20
C ALA A 227 -24.22 17.47 21.58
N TRP A 228 -23.54 16.59 22.34
CA TRP A 228 -23.90 16.26 23.73
C TRP A 228 -23.79 17.48 24.65
N ARG A 229 -22.73 18.28 24.50
CA ARG A 229 -22.60 19.55 25.25
C ARG A 229 -23.75 20.51 24.94
N ALA A 230 -24.09 20.69 23.67
CA ALA A 230 -25.18 21.57 23.24
C ALA A 230 -26.55 21.15 23.82
N ALA A 231 -26.83 19.84 23.86
CA ALA A 231 -28.09 19.31 24.36
C ALA A 231 -28.24 19.38 25.89
N ARG A 232 -27.13 19.54 26.63
CA ARG A 232 -27.11 19.65 28.10
C ARG A 232 -27.01 21.08 28.62
N LEU A 233 -27.01 22.08 27.74
CA LEU A 233 -27.03 23.49 28.16
C LEU A 233 -28.33 23.76 28.92
N GLU A 234 -28.21 24.09 30.21
CA GLU A 234 -29.36 24.50 31.02
C GLU A 234 -29.71 25.97 30.71
N PRO A 235 -31.00 26.29 30.47
CA PRO A 235 -31.43 27.64 30.04
C PRO A 235 -31.12 28.74 31.07
N THR A 236 -30.85 28.37 32.32
CA THR A 236 -30.50 29.29 33.42
C THR A 236 -29.07 29.81 33.36
N GLU A 237 -28.13 29.09 32.75
CA GLU A 237 -26.75 29.58 32.53
C GLU A 237 -26.68 30.53 31.32
N ALA A 238 -27.47 30.28 30.27
CA ALA A 238 -27.49 31.08 29.04
C ALA A 238 -28.00 32.52 29.23
N LEU A 239 -28.71 32.81 30.32
CA LEU A 239 -29.22 34.14 30.68
C LEU A 239 -28.32 34.91 31.66
N ARG A 240 -27.27 34.27 32.20
CA ARG A 240 -26.40 34.85 33.24
C ARG A 240 -25.10 35.46 32.72
N GLU A 241 -24.79 35.26 31.43
CA GLU A 241 -23.61 35.83 30.75
C GLU A 241 -23.91 37.15 29.97
N GLN A 242 -25.00 37.86 30.32
CA GLN A 242 -25.22 39.25 29.89
C GLN A 242 -25.26 40.19 31.09
#